data_AF-A0A8D2NI23-F1
#
_entry.id   AF-A0A8D2NI23-F1
#
_cell.length_a   1.000
_cell.length_b   1.000
_cell.length_c   1.000
_cell.angle_alpha   90.00
_cell.angle_beta   90.00
_cell.angle_gamma   90.00
#
_symmetry.space_group_name_H-M   'P 1'
#
loop_
_entity.id
_entity.type
_entity.pdbx_description
1 polymer ?
#
loop_
_entity_poly.entity_id
_entity_poly.type
_entity_poly.pdbx_seq_one_letter_code
_entity_poly.pdbx_strand_id
1 'polypeptide(L)'
;AIFSCNFKTYLLIHNPTEQERFSVVSVNVNSPKVKLLSPLGKPVNVQISAVWDGATTVSHEAYQMSFVAHLPPLGIGVYQLLEDESSEAVLADYNIYVRNSRQEKSDRVFRIKEMQHSVDNIILENAYMKLWFSGMSGLLEKINSKEEGKSNQMKVEFAWYGTTSNRDKSGAYLFLPDGDAKPYIFTDPPTIRVAHGTIFSEVVCFFHHVTHTMRLYKVQGLEGQSLEVSNIVDIRGEYNRELAMRISSDINSQNRFYTDLNGYQIQPRQTMSKLPIQANIYPMTTMAYIQDVGVRLTLHSAQSLGVASLKNGQLEVIMDRRLMQDDNRGLGQGVQDNKITANVFRLLLERRHGTDVNEEKAPVSFPSLLSHMTSLFLNHPLIPMTTNADSGVPELISSFAPLVSSLPCDMHIVNLRTIQAKVDTKPSDEAALILHRKGFDCKFSNRDTGLLCSTTQGKIQVHKLFTKFRVESLTPTSLSLMHSPPDARNISEINMNSMEINTFRIRLRLNPAFTLR
;
A
#
# COMPACT_ATOMS: atom_id res chain seq x y z
N ALA A 1 -15.01 9.87 -7.94
CA ALA A 1 -15.56 10.54 -9.12
C ALA A 1 -15.88 9.49 -10.18
N ILE A 2 -17.00 9.63 -10.90
CA ILE A 2 -17.36 8.75 -12.03
C ILE A 2 -16.95 9.48 -13.31
N PHE A 3 -16.12 8.86 -14.14
CA PHE A 3 -15.65 9.40 -15.41
C PHE A 3 -16.65 9.07 -16.52
N SER A 4 -17.04 10.08 -17.29
CA SER A 4 -17.96 9.89 -18.41
C SER A 4 -17.22 9.35 -19.63
N CYS A 5 -17.77 8.32 -20.26
CA CYS A 5 -17.28 7.75 -21.51
C CYS A 5 -17.92 8.37 -22.76
N ASN A 6 -18.92 9.25 -22.59
CA ASN A 6 -19.72 9.82 -23.68
C ASN A 6 -18.95 10.86 -24.51
N PHE A 7 -17.79 11.31 -24.01
CA PHE A 7 -16.90 12.25 -24.69
C PHE A 7 -15.50 11.63 -24.79
N LYS A 8 -14.65 12.20 -25.66
CA LYS A 8 -13.24 11.80 -25.74
C LYS A 8 -12.52 12.22 -24.46
N THR A 9 -12.49 11.29 -23.51
CA THR A 9 -11.95 11.48 -22.16
C THR A 9 -10.51 10.97 -22.10
N TYR A 10 -9.64 11.76 -21.47
CA TYR A 10 -8.26 11.41 -21.23
C TYR A 10 -8.03 11.17 -19.74
N LEU A 11 -7.33 10.08 -19.42
CA LEU A 11 -6.86 9.75 -18.08
C LEU A 11 -5.37 10.05 -18.01
N LEU A 12 -5.01 11.07 -17.23
CA LEU A 12 -3.62 11.42 -16.96
C LEU A 12 -3.20 10.72 -15.67
N ILE A 13 -2.26 9.81 -15.75
CA ILE A 13 -1.82 9.04 -14.59
C ILE A 13 -0.41 9.45 -14.25
N HIS A 14 -0.22 10.05 -13.07
CA HIS A 14 1.09 10.44 -12.57
C HIS A 14 1.69 9.35 -11.69
N ASN A 15 2.95 9.02 -11.95
CA ASN A 15 3.80 8.20 -11.08
C ASN A 15 4.66 9.12 -10.20
N PRO A 16 4.39 9.21 -8.89
CA PRO A 16 5.15 10.07 -7.99
C PRO A 16 6.49 9.48 -7.53
N THR A 17 6.87 8.29 -8.02
CA THR A 17 8.06 7.57 -7.56
C THR A 17 9.19 7.59 -8.58
N GLU A 18 10.42 7.50 -8.11
CA GLU A 18 11.66 7.40 -8.89
C GLU A 18 11.86 6.07 -9.63
N GLN A 19 10.85 5.20 -9.62
CA GLN A 19 10.89 3.86 -10.22
C GLN A 19 9.92 3.79 -11.40
N GLU A 20 10.35 3.17 -12.49
CA GLU A 20 9.45 2.72 -13.55
C GLU A 20 8.43 1.74 -12.96
N ARG A 21 7.14 1.97 -13.25
CA ARG A 21 6.05 1.35 -12.50
C ARG A 21 5.02 0.70 -13.42
N PHE A 22 4.81 -0.60 -13.19
CA PHE A 22 3.65 -1.37 -13.65
C PHE A 22 2.72 -1.56 -12.45
N SER A 23 1.52 -0.99 -12.50
CA SER A 23 0.63 -0.97 -11.34
C SER A 23 -0.82 -0.86 -11.78
N VAL A 24 -1.71 -1.54 -11.07
CA VAL A 24 -3.14 -1.52 -11.36
C VAL A 24 -3.72 -0.17 -10.99
N VAL A 25 -4.39 0.45 -11.95
CA VAL A 25 -5.17 1.66 -11.75
C VAL A 25 -6.63 1.31 -11.87
N SER A 26 -7.42 1.72 -10.87
CA SER A 26 -8.87 1.55 -10.84
C SER A 26 -9.55 2.91 -10.86
N VAL A 27 -10.51 3.09 -11.77
CA VAL A 27 -11.30 4.32 -11.91
C VAL A 27 -12.76 3.96 -12.14
N ASN A 28 -13.70 4.79 -11.67
CA ASN A 28 -15.12 4.54 -11.91
C ASN A 28 -15.55 5.16 -13.24
N VAL A 29 -16.27 4.43 -14.06
CA VAL A 29 -16.79 4.84 -15.37
C VAL A 29 -18.31 4.69 -15.40
N ASN A 30 -19.01 5.44 -16.25
CA ASN A 30 -20.48 5.39 -16.35
C ASN A 30 -21.02 4.28 -17.29
N SER A 31 -20.16 3.56 -17.99
CA SER A 31 -20.52 2.49 -18.93
C SER A 31 -19.59 1.28 -18.74
N PRO A 32 -20.08 0.04 -18.83
CA PRO A 32 -19.22 -1.14 -18.81
C PRO A 32 -18.56 -1.41 -20.17
N LYS A 33 -19.03 -0.76 -21.25
CA LYS A 33 -18.57 -0.96 -22.63
C LYS A 33 -17.45 0.02 -22.97
N VAL A 34 -16.28 -0.20 -22.40
CA VAL A 34 -15.16 0.74 -22.52
C VAL A 34 -14.00 0.18 -23.31
N LYS A 35 -13.28 1.08 -23.98
CA LYS A 35 -12.00 0.82 -24.62
C LYS A 35 -10.98 1.83 -24.12
N LEU A 36 -9.84 1.32 -23.69
CA LEU A 36 -8.74 2.13 -23.20
C LEU A 36 -7.55 2.01 -24.14
N LEU A 37 -7.02 3.14 -24.60
CA LEU A 37 -5.78 3.20 -25.37
C LEU A 37 -4.65 3.72 -24.49
N SER A 38 -3.50 3.06 -24.56
CA SER A 38 -2.25 3.48 -23.93
C SER A 38 -1.71 4.79 -24.53
N PRO A 39 -0.71 5.43 -23.89
CA PRO A 39 0.05 6.54 -24.48
C PRO A 39 0.59 6.29 -25.89
N LEU A 40 0.80 5.02 -26.26
CA LEU A 40 1.28 4.60 -27.58
C LEU A 40 0.14 4.33 -28.58
N GLY A 41 -1.12 4.62 -28.21
CA GLY A 41 -2.30 4.35 -29.04
C GLY A 41 -2.71 2.88 -29.11
N LYS A 42 -2.06 1.99 -28.35
CA LYS A 42 -2.38 0.55 -28.33
C LYS A 42 -3.51 0.25 -27.35
N PRO A 43 -4.47 -0.64 -27.68
CA PRO A 43 -5.48 -1.12 -26.74
C PRO A 43 -4.85 -1.72 -25.48
N VAL A 44 -5.49 -1.49 -24.33
CA VAL A 44 -5.09 -2.02 -23.03
C VAL A 44 -6.18 -2.96 -22.53
N ASN A 45 -5.78 -4.12 -21.98
CA ASN A 45 -6.72 -5.04 -21.37
C ASN A 45 -7.36 -4.41 -20.13
N VAL A 46 -8.68 -4.50 -20.06
CA VAL A 46 -9.49 -3.89 -19.01
C VAL A 46 -10.31 -4.97 -18.32
N GLN A 47 -10.34 -4.91 -16.99
CA GLN A 47 -11.33 -5.59 -16.17
C GLN A 47 -12.41 -4.59 -15.73
N ILE A 48 -13.68 -4.95 -15.90
CA ILE A 48 -14.82 -4.20 -15.40
C ILE A 48 -15.40 -4.94 -14.20
N SER A 49 -15.53 -4.21 -13.09
CA SER A 49 -16.10 -4.71 -11.83
C SER A 49 -17.29 -3.86 -11.43
N ALA A 50 -18.28 -4.46 -10.79
CA ALA A 50 -19.43 -3.76 -10.25
C ALA A 50 -19.01 -2.74 -9.19
N VAL A 51 -19.62 -1.55 -9.25
CA VAL A 51 -19.77 -0.66 -8.09
C VAL A 51 -21.03 -1.11 -7.34
N TRP A 52 -21.07 -0.94 -6.02
CA TRP A 52 -22.11 -1.56 -5.19
C TRP A 52 -22.87 -0.54 -4.34
N ASP A 53 -24.20 -0.59 -4.42
CA ASP A 53 -25.13 0.14 -3.57
C ASP A 53 -25.49 -0.73 -2.35
N GLY A 54 -24.47 -1.04 -1.54
CA GLY A 54 -24.56 -1.92 -0.37
C GLY A 54 -23.80 -3.24 -0.55
N ALA A 55 -24.14 -4.25 0.25
CA ALA A 55 -23.40 -5.51 0.26
C ALA A 55 -23.68 -6.40 -0.97
N THR A 56 -24.93 -6.39 -1.45
CA THR A 56 -25.42 -7.36 -2.46
C THR A 56 -26.02 -6.73 -3.72
N THR A 57 -26.12 -5.41 -3.78
CA THR A 57 -26.81 -4.70 -4.88
C THR A 57 -25.79 -4.00 -5.76
N VAL A 58 -25.82 -4.32 -7.06
CA VAL A 58 -24.97 -3.67 -8.06
C VAL A 58 -25.54 -2.28 -8.35
N SER A 59 -24.65 -1.29 -8.42
CA SER A 59 -24.96 0.03 -8.95
C SER A 59 -24.94 0.00 -10.47
N HIS A 60 -25.95 0.59 -11.10
CA HIS A 60 -26.02 0.73 -12.56
C HIS A 60 -25.62 2.12 -13.06
N GLU A 61 -25.24 3.00 -12.13
CA GLU A 61 -24.77 4.35 -12.45
C GLU A 61 -23.25 4.40 -12.67
N ALA A 62 -22.54 3.41 -12.15
CA ALA A 62 -21.08 3.35 -12.22
C ALA A 62 -20.54 1.92 -12.25
N TYR A 63 -19.39 1.77 -12.89
CA TYR A 63 -18.62 0.54 -12.98
C TYR A 63 -17.16 0.85 -12.66
N GLN A 64 -16.44 -0.05 -12.01
CA GLN A 64 -15.02 0.12 -11.76
C GLN A 64 -14.23 -0.48 -12.92
N MET A 65 -13.60 0.38 -13.70
CA MET A 65 -12.63 0.00 -14.73
C MET A 65 -11.25 -0.13 -14.09
N SER A 66 -10.63 -1.30 -14.24
CA SER A 66 -9.27 -1.56 -13.78
C SER A 66 -8.37 -2.01 -14.93
N PHE A 67 -7.13 -1.53 -14.96
CA PHE A 67 -6.13 -1.85 -15.98
C PHE A 67 -4.72 -1.72 -15.42
N VAL A 68 -3.73 -2.31 -16.07
CA VAL A 68 -2.32 -2.16 -15.69
C VAL A 68 -1.74 -0.94 -16.41
N ALA A 69 -1.38 0.09 -15.66
CA ALA A 69 -0.67 1.25 -16.18
C ALA A 69 0.84 0.98 -16.21
N HIS A 70 1.52 1.50 -17.23
CA HIS A 70 2.97 1.49 -17.39
C HIS A 70 3.45 2.93 -17.44
N LEU A 71 4.19 3.35 -16.42
CA LEU A 71 4.53 4.75 -16.22
C LEU A 71 6.03 4.95 -16.00
N PRO A 72 6.63 5.97 -16.64
CA PRO A 72 8.02 6.32 -16.39
C PRO A 72 8.21 6.88 -14.97
N PRO A 73 9.43 6.82 -14.43
CA PRO A 73 9.75 7.34 -13.11
C PRO A 73 9.54 8.87 -13.05
N LEU A 74 8.87 9.34 -11.99
CA LEU A 74 8.39 10.72 -11.80
C LEU A 74 7.51 11.26 -12.95
N GLY A 75 6.98 10.35 -13.78
CA GLY A 75 6.39 10.70 -15.05
C GLY A 75 4.87 10.74 -15.08
N ILE A 76 4.33 11.02 -16.27
CA ILE A 76 2.89 11.00 -16.57
C ILE A 76 2.65 10.19 -17.84
N GLY A 77 1.63 9.35 -17.84
CA GLY A 77 1.09 8.71 -19.04
C GLY A 77 -0.34 9.17 -19.30
N VAL A 78 -0.64 9.50 -20.56
CA VAL A 78 -1.97 9.90 -20.99
C VAL A 78 -2.65 8.73 -21.70
N TYR A 79 -3.69 8.20 -21.07
CA TYR A 79 -4.53 7.13 -21.62
C TYR A 79 -5.80 7.72 -22.19
N GLN A 80 -6.30 7.15 -23.28
CA GLN A 80 -7.53 7.61 -23.92
C GLN A 80 -8.66 6.62 -23.64
N LEU A 81 -9.70 7.10 -22.96
CA LEU A 81 -10.90 6.33 -22.63
C LEU A 81 -12.00 6.63 -23.66
N LEU A 82 -12.60 5.57 -24.18
CA LEU A 82 -13.66 5.61 -25.19
C LEU A 82 -14.78 4.65 -24.79
N GLU A 83 -16.02 4.99 -25.13
CA GLU A 83 -17.10 4.01 -25.20
C GLU A 83 -17.00 3.22 -26.51
N ASP A 84 -17.11 1.90 -26.44
CA ASP A 84 -17.02 1.01 -27.60
C ASP A 84 -18.00 -0.16 -27.44
N GLU A 85 -19.00 -0.23 -28.31
CA GLU A 85 -19.98 -1.33 -28.34
C GLU A 85 -19.34 -2.69 -28.65
N SER A 86 -18.17 -2.70 -29.31
CA SER A 86 -17.36 -3.90 -29.56
C SER A 86 -16.28 -4.11 -28.50
N SER A 87 -16.48 -3.56 -27.29
CA SER A 87 -15.51 -3.64 -26.19
C SER A 87 -15.12 -5.09 -25.88
N GLU A 88 -13.81 -5.32 -25.77
CA GLU A 88 -13.21 -6.58 -25.29
C GLU A 88 -12.96 -6.55 -23.76
N ALA A 89 -13.55 -5.59 -23.04
CA ALA A 89 -13.39 -5.49 -21.59
C ALA A 89 -13.97 -6.73 -20.90
N VAL A 90 -13.21 -7.29 -19.96
CA VAL A 90 -13.59 -8.52 -19.26
C VAL A 90 -14.39 -8.17 -18.01
N LEU A 91 -15.63 -8.63 -17.94
CA LEU A 91 -16.48 -8.46 -16.76
C LEU A 91 -16.05 -9.42 -15.65
N ALA A 92 -16.07 -8.96 -14.40
CA ALA A 92 -15.85 -9.81 -13.23
C ALA A 92 -17.09 -10.65 -12.90
N ASP A 93 -16.88 -11.88 -12.47
CA ASP A 93 -17.92 -12.77 -11.94
C ASP A 93 -18.00 -12.65 -10.41
N TYR A 94 -19.20 -12.83 -9.84
CA TYR A 94 -19.41 -12.70 -8.39
C TYR A 94 -20.05 -13.92 -7.77
N ASN A 95 -19.51 -14.35 -6.63
CA ASN A 95 -20.17 -15.25 -5.69
C ASN A 95 -20.50 -14.47 -4.42
N ILE A 96 -21.76 -14.49 -3.99
CA ILE A 96 -22.23 -13.77 -2.80
C ILE A 96 -22.77 -14.79 -1.80
N TYR A 97 -22.10 -14.95 -0.67
CA TYR A 97 -22.51 -15.83 0.42
C TYR A 97 -23.41 -15.05 1.38
N VAL A 98 -24.63 -15.54 1.54
CA VAL A 98 -25.65 -14.97 2.44
C VAL A 98 -26.39 -16.08 3.17
N ARG A 99 -26.98 -15.74 4.33
CA ARG A 99 -27.74 -16.69 5.17
C ARG A 99 -28.94 -17.32 4.47
N ASN A 100 -29.72 -16.52 3.73
CA ASN A 100 -30.93 -16.97 3.05
C ASN A 100 -30.76 -16.77 1.54
N SER A 101 -30.00 -17.66 0.88
CA SER A 101 -29.93 -17.71 -0.58
C SER A 101 -31.32 -18.02 -1.14
N ARG A 102 -31.85 -17.15 -2.01
CA ARG A 102 -33.21 -17.29 -2.57
C ARG A 102 -33.22 -17.43 -4.09
N GLN A 103 -32.18 -18.04 -4.67
CA GLN A 103 -31.89 -18.26 -6.11
C GLN A 103 -30.83 -17.29 -6.66
N GLU A 104 -30.23 -17.66 -7.80
CA GLU A 104 -29.34 -16.79 -8.57
C GLU A 104 -30.07 -15.47 -8.89
N LYS A 105 -29.52 -14.35 -8.41
CA LYS A 105 -29.94 -13.03 -8.88
C LYS A 105 -29.31 -12.78 -10.24
N SER A 106 -30.15 -12.62 -11.26
CA SER A 106 -29.69 -12.09 -12.53
C SER A 106 -29.47 -10.58 -12.41
N ASP A 107 -28.21 -10.16 -12.47
CA ASP A 107 -27.87 -8.78 -12.80
C ASP A 107 -27.83 -8.62 -14.33
N ARG A 108 -28.10 -7.41 -14.83
CA ARG A 108 -28.15 -7.15 -16.27
C ARG A 108 -26.76 -7.15 -16.93
N VAL A 109 -25.71 -6.92 -16.16
CA VAL A 109 -24.32 -6.78 -16.63
C VAL A 109 -23.46 -7.91 -16.10
N PHE A 110 -23.55 -8.21 -14.81
CA PHE A 110 -22.64 -9.16 -14.15
C PHE A 110 -23.28 -10.52 -13.89
N ARG A 111 -22.46 -11.56 -13.92
CA ARG A 111 -22.88 -12.88 -13.47
C ARG A 111 -22.74 -12.95 -11.94
N ILE A 112 -23.86 -13.12 -11.24
CA ILE A 112 -23.89 -13.21 -9.79
C ILE A 112 -24.50 -14.53 -9.35
N LYS A 113 -23.79 -15.27 -8.50
CA LYS A 113 -24.26 -16.50 -7.88
C LYS A 113 -24.44 -16.31 -6.38
N GLU A 114 -25.67 -16.49 -5.89
CA GLU A 114 -25.93 -16.53 -4.46
C GLU A 114 -25.56 -17.90 -3.89
N MET A 115 -24.60 -17.91 -2.97
CA MET A 115 -24.09 -19.09 -2.29
C MET A 115 -24.66 -19.14 -0.87
N GLN A 116 -24.80 -20.34 -0.32
CA GLN A 116 -24.97 -20.50 1.13
C GLN A 116 -23.60 -20.56 1.79
N HIS A 117 -23.53 -20.11 3.04
CA HIS A 117 -22.33 -20.33 3.86
C HIS A 117 -22.06 -21.83 3.99
N SER A 118 -20.80 -22.21 3.78
CA SER A 118 -20.36 -23.59 3.90
C SER A 118 -19.08 -23.66 4.72
N VAL A 119 -18.74 -24.89 5.13
CA VAL A 119 -17.43 -25.20 5.74
C VAL A 119 -16.31 -25.27 4.70
N ASP A 120 -16.65 -25.27 3.41
CA ASP A 120 -15.67 -25.29 2.34
C ASP A 120 -14.99 -23.93 2.20
N ASN A 121 -13.71 -23.97 1.84
CA ASN A 121 -12.93 -22.76 1.69
C ASN A 121 -13.21 -22.05 0.36
N ILE A 122 -13.26 -20.72 0.41
CA ILE A 122 -13.15 -19.86 -0.76
C ILE A 122 -11.67 -19.81 -1.13
N ILE A 123 -11.36 -19.98 -2.41
CA ILE A 123 -9.98 -20.05 -2.89
C ILE A 123 -9.72 -18.95 -3.92
N LEU A 124 -8.67 -18.17 -3.69
CA LEU A 124 -8.12 -17.25 -4.69
C LEU A 124 -6.69 -17.67 -5.05
N GLU A 125 -6.28 -17.43 -6.29
CA GLU A 125 -4.97 -17.85 -6.78
C GLU A 125 -4.47 -16.88 -7.87
N ASN A 126 -3.15 -16.64 -7.88
CA ASN A 126 -2.45 -15.95 -8.95
C ASN A 126 -1.14 -16.70 -9.31
N ALA A 127 -0.22 -16.05 -10.03
CA ALA A 127 1.07 -16.65 -10.41
C ALA A 127 2.00 -16.95 -9.21
N TYR A 128 1.84 -16.24 -8.09
CA TYR A 128 2.76 -16.25 -6.95
C TYR A 128 2.25 -17.04 -5.76
N MET A 129 0.93 -17.03 -5.51
CA MET A 129 0.35 -17.60 -4.30
C MET A 129 -1.05 -18.14 -4.51
N LYS A 130 -1.44 -19.00 -3.58
CA LYS A 130 -2.81 -19.52 -3.41
C LYS A 130 -3.28 -19.21 -1.99
N LEU A 131 -4.52 -18.76 -1.86
CA LEU A 131 -5.13 -18.29 -0.63
C LEU A 131 -6.39 -19.09 -0.33
N TRP A 132 -6.61 -19.42 0.94
CA TRP A 132 -7.82 -20.07 1.43
C TRP A 132 -8.47 -19.18 2.46
N PHE A 133 -9.74 -18.88 2.24
CA PHE A 133 -10.58 -18.10 3.12
C PHE A 133 -11.72 -18.97 3.64
N SER A 134 -12.11 -18.75 4.88
CA SER A 134 -13.23 -19.44 5.51
C SER A 134 -14.53 -19.20 4.71
N GLY A 135 -15.27 -20.24 4.32
CA GLY A 135 -16.61 -20.09 3.75
C GLY A 135 -17.65 -19.53 4.73
N MET A 136 -17.32 -19.54 6.02
CA MET A 136 -18.18 -19.03 7.09
C MET A 136 -17.97 -17.54 7.38
N SER A 137 -16.73 -17.07 7.43
CA SER A 137 -16.41 -15.67 7.79
C SER A 137 -15.81 -14.86 6.64
N GLY A 138 -15.32 -15.52 5.59
CA GLY A 138 -14.55 -14.94 4.50
C GLY A 138 -13.15 -14.46 4.90
N LEU A 139 -12.72 -14.72 6.14
CA LEU A 139 -11.38 -14.36 6.62
C LEU A 139 -10.34 -15.36 6.13
N LEU A 140 -9.12 -14.88 5.87
CA LEU A 140 -8.00 -15.72 5.44
C LEU A 140 -7.62 -16.73 6.53
N GLU A 141 -7.35 -17.97 6.13
CA GLU A 141 -6.91 -19.05 7.02
C GLU A 141 -5.53 -19.63 6.65
N LYS A 142 -5.14 -19.53 5.38
CA LYS A 142 -3.92 -20.17 4.85
C LYS A 142 -3.41 -19.49 3.59
N ILE A 143 -2.07 -19.41 3.47
CA ILE A 143 -1.36 -18.98 2.27
C ILE A 143 -0.39 -20.07 1.83
N ASN A 144 -0.33 -20.33 0.53
CA ASN A 144 0.69 -21.17 -0.08
C ASN A 144 1.48 -20.33 -1.09
N SER A 145 2.77 -20.14 -0.82
CA SER A 145 3.69 -19.52 -1.76
C SER A 145 4.10 -20.54 -2.81
N LYS A 146 3.86 -20.24 -4.09
CA LYS A 146 4.16 -21.14 -5.20
C LYS A 146 5.66 -21.31 -5.43
N GLU A 147 6.46 -20.31 -5.07
CA GLU A 147 7.93 -20.40 -5.12
C GLU A 147 8.45 -21.44 -4.12
N GLU A 148 7.83 -21.53 -2.94
CA GLU A 148 8.29 -22.41 -1.86
C GLU A 148 7.70 -23.82 -1.94
N GLY A 149 6.54 -23.98 -2.58
CA GLY A 149 5.72 -25.18 -2.48
C GLY A 149 5.27 -25.48 -1.04
N LYS A 150 5.42 -24.51 -0.12
CA LYS A 150 5.09 -24.62 1.30
C LYS A 150 3.82 -23.85 1.62
N SER A 151 2.95 -24.53 2.34
CA SER A 151 1.75 -23.96 2.94
C SER A 151 2.09 -23.42 4.33
N ASN A 152 1.81 -22.14 4.57
CA ASN A 152 1.90 -21.52 5.89
C ASN A 152 0.48 -21.28 6.41
N GLN A 153 0.25 -21.57 7.69
CA GLN A 153 -0.99 -21.16 8.35
C GLN A 153 -1.01 -19.64 8.47
N MET A 154 -2.12 -18.99 8.10
CA MET A 154 -2.22 -17.54 8.21
C MET A 154 -3.65 -17.12 8.44
N LYS A 155 -4.01 -16.97 9.72
CA LYS A 155 -5.35 -16.61 10.15
C LYS A 155 -5.45 -15.11 10.39
N VAL A 156 -6.37 -14.46 9.69
CA VAL A 156 -6.79 -13.09 9.98
C VAL A 156 -8.01 -13.14 10.87
N GLU A 157 -7.95 -12.42 11.99
CA GLU A 157 -9.02 -12.34 12.99
C GLU A 157 -9.15 -10.91 13.50
N PHE A 158 -10.28 -10.59 14.14
CA PHE A 158 -10.48 -9.33 14.83
C PHE A 158 -10.62 -9.56 16.33
N ALA A 159 -10.26 -8.56 17.13
CA ALA A 159 -10.35 -8.65 18.58
C ALA A 159 -10.67 -7.28 19.21
N TRP A 160 -11.19 -7.32 20.44
CA TRP A 160 -11.55 -6.16 21.23
C TRP A 160 -10.73 -6.08 22.50
N TYR A 161 -10.21 -4.89 22.77
CA TYR A 161 -9.81 -4.49 24.12
C TYR A 161 -10.90 -3.62 24.75
N GLY A 162 -11.13 -3.81 26.04
CA GLY A 162 -11.86 -2.86 26.87
C GLY A 162 -10.89 -1.90 27.56
N THR A 163 -11.42 -1.10 28.49
CA THR A 163 -10.60 -0.29 29.39
C THR A 163 -10.76 -0.76 30.83
N THR A 164 -9.68 -0.69 31.61
CA THR A 164 -9.70 -1.05 33.03
C THR A 164 -10.73 -0.24 33.84
N SER A 165 -11.22 -0.82 34.93
CA SER A 165 -12.09 -0.15 35.91
C SER A 165 -11.30 0.63 36.98
N ASN A 166 -9.97 0.60 36.92
CA ASN A 166 -9.09 1.34 37.84
C ASN A 166 -9.25 2.87 37.71
N ARG A 167 -8.59 3.60 38.63
CA ARG A 167 -8.59 5.08 38.64
C ARG A 167 -8.08 5.65 37.32
N ASP A 168 -6.97 5.13 36.81
CA ASP A 168 -6.44 5.48 35.50
C ASP A 168 -7.05 4.56 34.44
N LYS A 169 -7.57 5.16 33.38
CA LYS A 169 -8.26 4.48 32.28
C LYS A 169 -7.63 4.83 30.94
N SER A 170 -7.96 4.05 29.92
CA SER A 170 -7.64 4.40 28.55
C SER A 170 -8.28 5.74 28.19
N GLY A 171 -7.55 6.58 27.47
CA GLY A 171 -8.02 7.83 26.87
C GLY A 171 -7.16 8.14 25.65
N ALA A 172 -7.10 9.38 25.19
CA ALA A 172 -6.40 9.72 23.94
C ALA A 172 -4.92 9.29 23.90
N TYR A 173 -4.22 9.29 25.05
CA TYR A 173 -2.78 9.01 25.16
C TYR A 173 -2.52 7.62 25.76
N LEU A 174 -3.28 7.23 26.78
CA LEU A 174 -3.05 5.99 27.51
C LEU A 174 -3.82 4.84 26.88
N PHE A 175 -3.15 3.71 26.70
CA PHE A 175 -3.77 2.41 26.48
C PHE A 175 -3.68 1.59 27.77
N LEU A 176 -4.82 1.38 28.44
CA LEU A 176 -4.92 0.64 29.70
C LEU A 176 -6.03 -0.41 29.57
N PRO A 177 -5.73 -1.54 28.90
CA PRO A 177 -6.73 -2.55 28.61
C PRO A 177 -7.25 -3.24 29.89
N ASP A 178 -8.47 -3.80 29.81
CA ASP A 178 -9.10 -4.59 30.88
C ASP A 178 -8.56 -6.04 30.97
N GLY A 179 -7.57 -6.40 30.14
CA GLY A 179 -6.95 -7.72 30.08
C GLY A 179 -6.49 -8.06 28.67
N ASP A 180 -6.33 -9.35 28.40
CA ASP A 180 -6.09 -9.85 27.04
C ASP A 180 -7.27 -9.52 26.12
N ALA A 181 -6.96 -9.31 24.83
CA ALA A 181 -7.98 -9.02 23.83
C ALA A 181 -8.99 -10.17 23.71
N LYS A 182 -10.27 -9.83 23.76
CA LYS A 182 -11.39 -10.76 23.57
C LYS A 182 -11.65 -10.93 22.06
N PRO A 183 -11.89 -12.15 21.56
CA PRO A 183 -12.21 -12.35 20.15
C PRO A 183 -13.40 -11.50 19.69
N TYR A 184 -13.36 -10.99 18.46
CA TYR A 184 -14.51 -10.37 17.81
C TYR A 184 -15.51 -11.47 17.46
N ILE A 185 -16.67 -11.48 18.12
CA ILE A 185 -17.73 -12.47 17.89
C ILE A 185 -18.78 -11.84 16.99
N PHE A 186 -19.08 -12.50 15.87
CA PHE A 186 -20.24 -12.21 15.03
C PHE A 186 -21.31 -13.28 15.29
N THR A 187 -22.52 -12.84 15.65
CA THR A 187 -23.65 -13.75 15.98
C THR A 187 -24.21 -14.44 14.75
N ASP A 188 -24.20 -13.75 13.61
CA ASP A 188 -24.61 -14.27 12.31
C ASP A 188 -23.41 -14.22 11.36
N PRO A 189 -23.26 -15.22 10.45
CA PRO A 189 -22.26 -15.15 9.40
C PRO A 189 -22.38 -13.84 8.60
N PRO A 190 -21.26 -13.15 8.33
CA PRO A 190 -21.28 -11.91 7.56
C PRO A 190 -21.70 -12.19 6.12
N THR A 191 -22.20 -11.19 5.41
CA THR A 191 -22.26 -11.30 3.95
C THR A 191 -20.83 -11.35 3.41
N ILE A 192 -20.52 -12.32 2.54
CA ILE A 192 -19.22 -12.44 1.88
C ILE A 192 -19.42 -12.26 0.39
N ARG A 193 -18.70 -11.33 -0.21
CA ARG A 193 -18.70 -11.10 -1.67
C ARG A 193 -17.34 -11.44 -2.23
N VAL A 194 -17.31 -12.37 -3.19
CA VAL A 194 -16.09 -12.79 -3.87
C VAL A 194 -16.16 -12.35 -5.31
N ALA A 195 -15.21 -11.50 -5.73
CA ALA A 195 -15.06 -11.08 -7.11
C ALA A 195 -13.98 -11.90 -7.82
N HIS A 196 -14.30 -12.40 -9.00
CA HIS A 196 -13.41 -13.14 -9.87
C HIS A 196 -13.14 -12.34 -11.13
N GLY A 197 -11.95 -11.74 -11.20
CA GLY A 197 -11.49 -10.99 -12.37
C GLY A 197 -10.17 -11.50 -12.93
N THR A 198 -9.75 -10.94 -14.06
CA THR A 198 -8.50 -11.26 -14.77
C THR A 198 -7.31 -10.44 -14.29
N ILE A 199 -7.54 -9.23 -13.77
CA ILE A 199 -6.54 -8.32 -13.21
C ILE A 199 -6.44 -8.45 -11.70
N PHE A 200 -7.56 -8.63 -11.01
CA PHE A 200 -7.58 -8.98 -9.59
C PHE A 200 -8.79 -9.83 -9.24
N SER A 201 -8.68 -10.54 -8.13
CA SER A 201 -9.80 -11.14 -7.39
C SER A 201 -9.80 -10.61 -5.97
N GLU A 202 -10.97 -10.54 -5.33
CA GLU A 202 -11.06 -10.09 -3.94
C GLU A 202 -12.17 -10.81 -3.17
N VAL A 203 -11.98 -10.90 -1.86
CA VAL A 203 -12.99 -11.31 -0.88
C VAL A 203 -13.31 -10.11 -0.01
N VAL A 204 -14.60 -9.73 0.05
CA VAL A 204 -15.11 -8.64 0.88
C VAL A 204 -16.08 -9.21 1.90
N CYS A 205 -15.84 -8.97 3.18
CA CYS A 205 -16.64 -9.45 4.30
C CYS A 205 -17.28 -8.26 5.02
N PHE A 206 -18.59 -8.29 5.19
CA PHE A 206 -19.36 -7.23 5.84
C PHE A 206 -19.71 -7.63 7.27
N PHE A 207 -18.83 -7.29 8.21
CA PHE A 207 -19.13 -7.39 9.65
C PHE A 207 -19.76 -6.10 10.17
N HIS A 208 -20.36 -6.16 11.37
CA HIS A 208 -21.02 -5.01 11.99
C HIS A 208 -20.12 -3.77 12.11
N HIS A 209 -18.86 -3.95 12.55
CA HIS A 209 -17.93 -2.84 12.81
C HIS A 209 -16.84 -2.68 11.76
N VAL A 210 -16.71 -3.64 10.84
CA VAL A 210 -15.62 -3.67 9.87
C VAL A 210 -16.09 -4.26 8.55
N THR A 211 -15.89 -3.52 7.47
CA THR A 211 -15.86 -4.10 6.13
C THR A 211 -14.43 -4.45 5.81
N HIS A 212 -14.15 -5.75 5.73
CA HIS A 212 -12.81 -6.31 5.51
C HIS A 212 -12.68 -6.78 4.06
N THR A 213 -11.69 -6.28 3.35
CA THR A 213 -11.40 -6.66 1.97
C THR A 213 -9.99 -7.23 1.87
N MET A 214 -9.85 -8.40 1.25
CA MET A 214 -8.56 -8.95 0.84
C MET A 214 -8.51 -9.10 -0.68
N ARG A 215 -7.61 -8.39 -1.33
CA ARG A 215 -7.50 -8.32 -2.80
C ARG A 215 -6.19 -8.93 -3.28
N LEU A 216 -6.31 -9.95 -4.12
CA LEU A 216 -5.20 -10.62 -4.79
C LEU A 216 -5.10 -10.13 -6.24
N TYR A 217 -4.05 -9.38 -6.54
CA TYR A 217 -3.75 -8.98 -7.91
C TYR A 217 -3.24 -10.17 -8.73
N LYS A 218 -3.76 -10.32 -9.95
CA LYS A 218 -3.39 -11.36 -10.94
C LYS A 218 -2.46 -10.81 -12.02
N VAL A 219 -1.65 -9.82 -11.66
CA VAL A 219 -0.67 -9.18 -12.54
C VAL A 219 0.72 -9.69 -12.21
N GLN A 220 1.62 -9.64 -13.19
CA GLN A 220 3.03 -9.92 -12.98
C GLN A 220 3.70 -8.75 -12.27
N GLY A 221 4.77 -9.06 -11.54
CA GLY A 221 5.59 -8.08 -10.83
C GLY A 221 5.16 -7.86 -9.38
N LEU A 222 5.50 -6.69 -8.85
CA LEU A 222 5.48 -6.42 -7.42
C LEU A 222 4.10 -6.57 -6.77
N GLU A 223 3.05 -6.04 -7.41
CA GLU A 223 1.71 -6.04 -6.82
C GLU A 223 1.09 -7.44 -6.71
N GLY A 224 1.49 -8.37 -7.59
CA GLY A 224 1.05 -9.77 -7.55
C GLY A 224 1.70 -10.58 -6.43
N GLN A 225 2.81 -10.11 -5.84
CA GLN A 225 3.57 -10.82 -4.81
C GLN A 225 3.12 -10.50 -3.38
N SER A 226 2.20 -9.55 -3.19
CA SER A 226 1.63 -9.21 -1.88
C SER A 226 0.11 -9.19 -1.93
N LEU A 227 -0.51 -9.39 -0.78
CA LEU A 227 -1.96 -9.35 -0.61
C LEU A 227 -2.36 -7.96 -0.09
N GLU A 228 -3.25 -7.27 -0.79
CA GLU A 228 -3.83 -6.02 -0.28
C GLU A 228 -4.92 -6.31 0.74
N VAL A 229 -4.88 -5.59 1.86
CA VAL A 229 -5.86 -5.69 2.94
C VAL A 229 -6.42 -4.31 3.21
N SER A 230 -7.74 -4.17 3.16
CA SER A 230 -8.44 -2.92 3.46
C SER A 230 -9.50 -3.16 4.53
N ASN A 231 -9.49 -2.37 5.58
CA ASN A 231 -10.48 -2.40 6.66
C ASN A 231 -11.16 -1.03 6.75
N ILE A 232 -12.44 -0.97 6.40
CA ILE A 232 -13.29 0.19 6.68
C ILE A 232 -13.93 -0.04 8.05
N VAL A 233 -13.50 0.72 9.05
CA VAL A 233 -13.88 0.56 10.46
C VAL A 233 -14.93 1.59 10.85
N ASP A 234 -15.99 1.13 11.52
CA ASP A 234 -17.01 1.97 12.13
C ASP A 234 -17.31 1.49 13.56
N ILE A 235 -16.75 2.19 14.55
CA ILE A 235 -16.95 1.89 15.99
C ILE A 235 -17.71 3.01 16.71
N ARG A 236 -18.40 3.90 15.97
CA ARG A 236 -19.08 5.07 16.55
C ARG A 236 -20.15 4.72 17.58
N GLY A 237 -20.75 3.53 17.45
CA GLY A 237 -21.75 2.99 18.37
C GLY A 237 -21.17 2.35 19.64
N GLU A 238 -19.86 2.16 19.71
CA GLU A 238 -19.23 1.41 20.80
C GLU A 238 -18.87 2.28 22.01
N TYR A 239 -18.71 1.65 23.16
CA TYR A 239 -18.38 2.32 24.43
C TYR A 239 -17.19 1.63 25.08
N ASN A 240 -16.07 2.37 25.23
CA ASN A 240 -14.84 1.87 25.85
C ASN A 240 -14.33 0.58 25.18
N ARG A 241 -14.09 0.69 23.87
CA ARG A 241 -13.66 -0.40 23.00
C ARG A 241 -12.53 0.05 22.10
N GLU A 242 -11.56 -0.84 21.90
CA GLU A 242 -10.46 -0.64 20.96
C GLU A 242 -10.39 -1.87 20.04
N LEU A 243 -10.58 -1.67 18.74
CA LEU A 243 -10.67 -2.75 17.75
C LEU A 243 -9.28 -3.06 17.21
N ALA A 244 -8.90 -4.33 17.22
CA ALA A 244 -7.64 -4.80 16.67
C ALA A 244 -7.85 -5.81 15.53
N MET A 245 -6.99 -5.75 14.52
CA MET A 245 -6.80 -6.85 13.55
C MET A 245 -5.62 -7.69 14.02
N ARG A 246 -5.78 -9.01 14.06
CA ARG A 246 -4.75 -9.97 14.44
C ARG A 246 -4.45 -10.91 13.28
N ILE A 247 -3.17 -11.11 13.00
CA ILE A 247 -2.66 -12.05 12.01
C ILE A 247 -1.87 -13.11 12.77
N SER A 248 -2.35 -14.36 12.75
CA SER A 248 -1.71 -15.50 13.40
C SER A 248 -1.12 -16.44 12.37
N SER A 249 0.15 -16.80 12.55
CA SER A 249 0.89 -17.69 11.64
C SER A 249 1.64 -18.80 12.38
N ASP A 250 2.14 -19.77 11.63
CA ASP A 250 3.03 -20.83 12.09
C ASP A 250 4.52 -20.41 12.14
N ILE A 251 4.83 -19.13 11.89
CA ILE A 251 6.18 -18.57 11.96
C ILE A 251 6.67 -18.55 13.41
N ASN A 252 7.82 -19.20 13.66
CA ASN A 252 8.40 -19.28 14.99
C ASN A 252 9.23 -18.03 15.34
N SER A 253 8.55 -16.91 15.55
CA SER A 253 9.13 -15.61 15.93
C SER A 253 9.49 -15.48 17.42
N GLN A 254 9.16 -16.50 18.23
CA GLN A 254 9.36 -16.54 19.67
C GLN A 254 8.66 -15.34 20.35
N ASN A 255 9.42 -14.44 20.98
CA ASN A 255 8.93 -13.18 21.53
C ASN A 255 9.54 -11.96 20.83
N ARG A 256 10.01 -12.11 19.58
CA ARG A 256 10.66 -11.05 18.83
C ARG A 256 9.81 -10.63 17.64
N PHE A 257 9.72 -9.32 17.43
CA PHE A 257 9.09 -8.72 16.27
C PHE A 257 9.81 -7.42 15.93
N TYR A 258 9.50 -6.81 14.81
CA TYR A 258 10.28 -5.70 14.29
C TYR A 258 9.31 -4.60 13.86
N THR A 259 9.58 -3.38 14.28
CA THR A 259 8.75 -2.22 13.93
C THR A 259 9.62 -1.12 13.36
N ASP A 260 9.07 -0.38 12.41
CA ASP A 260 9.76 0.80 11.92
C ASP A 260 9.80 1.94 12.97
N LEU A 261 10.70 2.89 12.74
CA LEU A 261 10.73 4.19 13.38
C LEU A 261 10.62 5.25 12.29
N ASN A 262 9.44 5.88 12.18
CA ASN A 262 9.13 6.94 11.23
C ASN A 262 9.39 6.57 9.76
N GLY A 263 9.26 5.28 9.42
CA GLY A 263 9.55 4.76 8.08
C GLY A 263 11.02 4.86 7.66
N TYR A 264 11.93 5.19 8.58
CA TYR A 264 13.36 5.36 8.30
C TYR A 264 14.15 4.08 8.57
N GLN A 265 14.10 3.56 9.80
CA GLN A 265 14.86 2.38 10.23
C GLN A 265 13.95 1.34 10.89
N ILE A 266 14.37 0.08 10.93
CA ILE A 266 13.64 -0.98 11.64
C ILE A 266 14.35 -1.34 12.94
N GLN A 267 13.58 -1.31 14.02
CA GLN A 267 14.04 -1.65 15.36
C GLN A 267 13.49 -3.02 15.78
N PRO A 268 14.36 -3.98 16.14
CA PRO A 268 13.95 -5.20 16.82
C PRO A 268 13.30 -4.88 18.18
N ARG A 269 12.15 -5.50 18.43
CA ARG A 269 11.37 -5.44 19.65
C ARG A 269 11.32 -6.82 20.29
N GLN A 270 11.20 -6.84 21.61
CA GLN A 270 11.03 -8.06 22.37
C GLN A 270 9.84 -7.91 23.30
N THR A 271 8.86 -8.80 23.15
CA THR A 271 7.72 -8.88 24.06
C THR A 271 8.18 -9.44 25.39
N MET A 272 7.99 -8.65 26.44
CA MET A 272 8.41 -8.97 27.80
C MET A 272 7.18 -9.21 28.68
N SER A 273 6.97 -10.46 29.09
CA SER A 273 5.84 -10.85 29.96
C SER A 273 5.89 -10.21 31.35
N LYS A 274 7.07 -9.76 31.80
CA LYS A 274 7.22 -8.99 33.06
C LYS A 274 6.65 -7.56 32.97
N LEU A 275 6.40 -7.06 31.75
CA LEU A 275 5.82 -5.76 31.51
C LEU A 275 4.33 -5.93 31.18
N PRO A 276 3.47 -4.94 31.48
CA PRO A 276 2.06 -5.01 31.13
C PRO A 276 1.86 -4.95 29.60
N ILE A 277 0.69 -5.38 29.10
CA ILE A 277 0.38 -5.49 27.66
C ILE A 277 0.72 -4.19 26.91
N GLN A 278 0.27 -3.06 27.45
CA GLN A 278 0.46 -1.74 26.84
C GLN A 278 1.92 -1.30 26.69
N ALA A 279 2.84 -1.86 27.48
CA ALA A 279 4.28 -1.59 27.35
C ALA A 279 4.93 -2.39 26.21
N ASN A 280 4.21 -3.36 25.62
CA ASN A 280 4.65 -4.16 24.49
C ASN A 280 4.02 -3.70 23.16
N ILE A 281 3.26 -2.61 23.17
CA ILE A 281 2.74 -1.96 21.96
C ILE A 281 3.68 -0.86 21.51
N TYR A 282 3.99 -0.85 20.23
CA TYR A 282 4.91 0.09 19.60
C TYR A 282 4.25 0.76 18.41
N PRO A 283 4.73 1.95 18.00
CA PRO A 283 4.29 2.55 16.75
C PRO A 283 4.73 1.69 15.56
N MET A 284 3.81 1.51 14.61
CA MET A 284 4.08 1.08 13.25
C MET A 284 3.66 2.24 12.34
N THR A 285 4.62 2.92 11.72
CA THR A 285 4.30 4.05 10.83
C THR A 285 4.22 3.63 9.38
N THR A 286 4.97 2.61 8.97
CA THR A 286 4.95 2.07 7.60
C THR A 286 5.03 0.56 7.53
N MET A 287 5.64 -0.13 8.51
CA MET A 287 5.69 -1.59 8.52
C MET A 287 6.07 -2.21 9.87
N ALA A 288 5.59 -3.42 10.09
CA ALA A 288 6.07 -4.32 11.11
C ALA A 288 6.20 -5.74 10.55
N TYR A 289 7.10 -6.55 11.12
CA TYR A 289 7.23 -7.94 10.71
C TYR A 289 7.60 -8.88 11.85
N ILE A 290 7.28 -10.15 11.61
CA ILE A 290 7.77 -11.31 12.36
C ILE A 290 8.51 -12.22 11.39
N GLN A 291 9.47 -12.98 11.90
CA GLN A 291 10.29 -13.86 11.08
C GLN A 291 10.85 -15.02 11.90
N ASP A 292 11.17 -16.10 11.20
CA ASP A 292 12.02 -17.19 11.69
C ASP A 292 13.19 -17.40 10.72
N VAL A 293 13.89 -18.53 10.82
CA VAL A 293 15.05 -18.84 9.96
C VAL A 293 14.72 -18.95 8.47
N GLY A 294 13.48 -19.31 8.13
CA GLY A 294 13.07 -19.65 6.76
C GLY A 294 12.19 -18.61 6.09
N VAL A 295 11.40 -17.86 6.86
CA VAL A 295 10.37 -16.96 6.30
C VAL A 295 10.22 -15.67 7.12
N ARG A 296 9.83 -14.59 6.45
CA ARG A 296 9.39 -13.32 7.04
C ARG A 296 7.97 -13.01 6.61
N LEU A 297 7.12 -12.63 7.56
CA LEU A 297 5.82 -12.03 7.30
C LEU A 297 5.88 -10.55 7.64
N THR A 298 5.75 -9.71 6.61
CA THR A 298 5.72 -8.26 6.73
C THR A 298 4.32 -7.73 6.51
N LEU A 299 3.84 -6.94 7.47
CA LEU A 299 2.64 -6.13 7.33
C LEU A 299 3.07 -4.68 7.07
N HIS A 300 2.87 -4.22 5.85
CA HIS A 300 3.03 -2.83 5.45
C HIS A 300 1.75 -2.06 5.72
N SER A 301 1.85 -0.78 6.06
CA SER A 301 0.72 0.09 6.34
C SER A 301 0.82 1.41 5.58
N ALA A 302 -0.34 1.94 5.17
CA ALA A 302 -0.49 3.28 4.60
C ALA A 302 -0.74 4.36 5.67
N GLN A 303 -0.87 3.96 6.94
CA GLN A 303 -1.20 4.83 8.07
C GLN A 303 -0.43 4.40 9.32
N SER A 304 -0.23 5.33 10.26
CA SER A 304 0.44 5.04 11.53
C SER A 304 -0.52 4.45 12.55
N LEU A 305 -0.20 3.29 13.12
CA LEU A 305 -1.03 2.58 14.09
C LEU A 305 -0.17 1.95 15.21
N GLY A 306 -0.82 1.53 16.29
CA GLY A 306 -0.18 0.72 17.33
C GLY A 306 -0.10 -0.74 16.91
N VAL A 307 1.08 -1.36 17.05
CA VAL A 307 1.31 -2.78 16.74
C VAL A 307 1.97 -3.52 17.91
N ALA A 308 1.68 -4.81 18.05
CA ALA A 308 2.38 -5.71 18.95
C ALA A 308 2.48 -7.13 18.39
N SER A 309 3.43 -7.90 18.93
CA SER A 309 3.48 -9.36 18.80
C SER A 309 3.39 -9.98 20.20
N LEU A 310 2.16 -10.15 20.70
CA LEU A 310 1.95 -10.59 22.09
C LEU A 310 2.15 -12.09 22.28
N LYS A 311 2.06 -12.87 21.20
CA LYS A 311 2.29 -14.31 21.17
C LYS A 311 3.15 -14.68 19.97
N ASN A 312 3.81 -15.83 20.07
CA ASN A 312 4.62 -16.39 18.99
C ASN A 312 3.79 -16.51 17.69
N GLY A 313 4.37 -16.05 16.58
CA GLY A 313 3.75 -16.14 15.26
C GLY A 313 2.62 -15.12 15.02
N GLN A 314 2.39 -14.18 15.94
CA GLN A 314 1.29 -13.21 15.83
C GLN A 314 1.77 -11.78 15.59
N LEU A 315 1.02 -11.04 14.78
CA LEU A 315 1.04 -9.59 14.72
C LEU A 315 -0.38 -9.07 15.00
N GLU A 316 -0.49 -8.04 15.82
CA GLU A 316 -1.76 -7.40 16.14
C GLU A 316 -1.64 -5.89 15.96
N VAL A 317 -2.58 -5.30 15.24
CA VAL A 317 -2.62 -3.86 14.94
C VAL A 317 -3.94 -3.27 15.45
N ILE A 318 -3.85 -2.24 16.30
CA ILE A 318 -5.01 -1.49 16.79
C ILE A 318 -5.49 -0.55 15.67
N MET A 319 -6.72 -0.71 15.20
CA MET A 319 -7.26 0.00 14.05
C MET A 319 -8.02 1.28 14.42
N ASP A 320 -8.82 1.24 15.48
CA ASP A 320 -9.55 2.40 16.00
C ASP A 320 -9.90 2.18 17.48
N ARG A 321 -10.13 3.28 18.22
CA ARG A 321 -10.46 3.26 19.65
C ARG A 321 -11.49 4.32 20.01
N ARG A 322 -12.47 3.93 20.82
CA ARG A 322 -13.55 4.81 21.29
C ARG A 322 -13.68 4.74 22.81
N LEU A 323 -13.48 5.88 23.46
CA LEU A 323 -13.22 5.97 24.91
C LEU A 323 -14.04 7.10 25.51
N MET A 324 -14.76 6.80 26.59
CA MET A 324 -15.77 7.72 27.14
C MET A 324 -15.21 8.72 28.14
N GLN A 325 -13.96 8.53 28.57
CA GLN A 325 -13.32 9.30 29.63
C GLN A 325 -11.98 9.89 29.17
N ASP A 326 -11.59 10.98 29.82
CA ASP A 326 -10.22 11.50 29.79
C ASP A 326 -9.26 10.55 30.55
N ASP A 327 -7.99 10.53 30.16
CA ASP A 327 -6.94 9.74 30.80
C ASP A 327 -6.05 10.57 31.73
N ASN A 328 -6.51 11.74 32.14
CA ASN A 328 -5.83 12.67 33.04
C ASN A 328 -4.45 13.11 32.51
N ARG A 329 -4.35 13.36 31.20
CA ARG A 329 -3.17 13.97 30.55
C ARG A 329 -3.38 15.42 30.11
N GLY A 330 -4.53 16.00 30.45
CA GLY A 330 -4.83 17.42 30.26
C GLY A 330 -5.68 17.76 29.04
N LEU A 331 -6.16 16.76 28.29
CA LEU A 331 -7.06 16.97 27.15
C LEU A 331 -8.49 17.33 27.58
N GLY A 332 -8.96 16.77 28.70
CA GLY A 332 -10.25 17.09 29.30
C GLY A 332 -11.46 16.43 28.62
N GLN A 333 -11.23 15.41 27.78
CA GLN A 333 -12.29 14.66 27.10
C GLN A 333 -11.81 13.24 26.73
N GLY A 334 -12.77 12.33 26.53
CA GLY A 334 -12.49 11.03 25.90
C GLY A 334 -12.36 11.12 24.38
N VAL A 335 -12.15 9.97 23.73
CA VAL A 335 -12.11 9.85 22.27
C VAL A 335 -13.49 9.41 21.78
N GLN A 336 -14.33 10.38 21.38
CA GLN A 336 -15.74 10.16 21.01
C GLN A 336 -16.11 10.71 19.63
N ASP A 337 -15.14 11.22 18.88
CA ASP A 337 -15.30 11.86 17.58
C ASP A 337 -14.93 10.94 16.40
N ASN A 338 -14.96 9.61 16.63
CA ASN A 338 -14.65 8.61 15.62
C ASN A 338 -15.45 8.84 14.32
N LYS A 339 -14.78 8.61 13.20
CA LYS A 339 -15.39 8.61 11.85
C LYS A 339 -15.19 7.24 11.23
N ILE A 340 -15.95 6.95 10.18
CA ILE A 340 -15.69 5.79 9.35
C ILE A 340 -14.26 5.92 8.79
N THR A 341 -13.39 5.00 9.18
CA THR A 341 -11.95 5.11 8.95
C THR A 341 -11.46 3.95 8.10
N ALA A 342 -10.84 4.26 6.96
CA ALA A 342 -10.24 3.27 6.08
C ALA A 342 -8.78 3.03 6.49
N ASN A 343 -8.42 1.76 6.68
CA ASN A 343 -7.06 1.32 6.95
C ASN A 343 -6.60 0.43 5.80
N VAL A 344 -5.45 0.73 5.19
CA VAL A 344 -4.92 -0.04 4.05
C VAL A 344 -3.55 -0.62 4.40
N PHE A 345 -3.35 -1.88 4.02
CA PHE A 345 -2.14 -2.64 4.28
C PHE A 345 -1.72 -3.48 3.07
N ARG A 346 -0.45 -3.88 3.03
CA ARG A 346 0.05 -4.98 2.19
C ARG A 346 0.65 -6.06 3.07
N LEU A 347 0.19 -7.29 2.88
CA LEU A 347 0.73 -8.48 3.54
C LEU A 347 1.70 -9.18 2.58
N LEU A 348 2.97 -9.25 2.97
CA LEU A 348 4.05 -9.78 2.16
C LEU A 348 4.74 -10.92 2.91
N LEU A 349 4.79 -12.10 2.29
CA LEU A 349 5.46 -13.29 2.82
C LEU A 349 6.70 -13.56 1.98
N GLU A 350 7.88 -13.56 2.60
CA GLU A 350 9.16 -13.66 1.89
C GLU A 350 10.02 -14.77 2.46
N ARG A 351 10.65 -15.52 1.55
CA ARG A 351 11.65 -16.52 1.90
C ARG A 351 12.94 -15.86 2.37
N ARG A 352 13.51 -16.41 3.44
CA ARG A 352 14.83 -16.03 3.96
C ARG A 352 15.86 -17.11 3.66
N HIS A 353 17.02 -16.70 3.16
CA HIS A 353 18.19 -17.55 2.98
C HIS A 353 19.22 -17.24 4.06
N GLY A 354 19.27 -18.04 5.13
CA GLY A 354 20.32 -17.92 6.14
C GLY A 354 20.11 -18.81 7.35
N THR A 355 21.21 -19.32 7.92
CA THR A 355 21.24 -20.22 9.08
C THR A 355 21.83 -19.59 10.33
N ASP A 356 22.29 -18.33 10.29
CA ASP A 356 23.03 -17.75 11.41
C ASP A 356 22.10 -17.16 12.49
N VAL A 357 22.02 -17.89 13.60
CA VAL A 357 21.26 -17.57 14.81
C VAL A 357 21.83 -16.35 15.54
N ASN A 358 23.11 -15.99 15.34
CA ASN A 358 23.74 -14.88 16.05
C ASN A 358 23.25 -13.50 15.60
N GLU A 359 22.81 -13.36 14.35
CA GLU A 359 22.29 -12.09 13.81
C GLU A 359 20.88 -11.75 14.33
N GLU A 360 20.16 -12.68 14.95
CA GLU A 360 18.91 -12.35 15.64
C GLU A 360 19.13 -11.38 16.81
N LYS A 361 20.38 -11.24 17.28
CA LYS A 361 20.79 -10.29 18.34
C LYS A 361 21.24 -8.93 17.81
N ALA A 362 21.23 -8.70 16.50
CA ALA A 362 21.61 -7.40 15.93
C ALA A 362 20.72 -6.27 16.48
N PRO A 363 21.27 -5.05 16.71
CA PRO A 363 20.52 -3.93 17.27
C PRO A 363 19.53 -3.31 16.27
N VAL A 364 19.70 -3.58 14.98
CA VAL A 364 18.88 -3.08 13.88
C VAL A 364 18.56 -4.21 12.91
N SER A 365 17.52 -4.04 12.10
CA SER A 365 17.19 -4.97 11.03
C SER A 365 16.82 -4.22 9.75
N PHE A 366 16.82 -4.92 8.61
CA PHE A 366 16.59 -4.31 7.30
C PHE A 366 15.51 -5.07 6.53
N PRO A 367 14.57 -4.36 5.87
CA PRO A 367 13.65 -4.96 4.90
C PRO A 367 14.39 -5.51 3.68
N SER A 368 13.74 -6.36 2.90
CA SER A 368 14.21 -6.70 1.55
C SER A 368 13.99 -5.53 0.58
N LEU A 369 14.57 -5.60 -0.62
CA LEU A 369 14.26 -4.64 -1.69
C LEU A 369 12.78 -4.70 -2.11
N LEU A 370 12.19 -5.90 -2.19
CA LEU A 370 10.78 -6.09 -2.51
C LEU A 370 9.87 -5.45 -1.46
N SER A 371 10.20 -5.62 -0.18
CA SER A 371 9.48 -5.02 0.95
C SER A 371 9.58 -3.48 0.93
N HIS A 372 10.75 -2.93 0.67
CA HIS A 372 10.93 -1.47 0.50
C HIS A 372 10.07 -0.90 -0.63
N MET A 373 10.00 -1.60 -1.77
CA MET A 373 9.23 -1.18 -2.93
C MET A 373 7.73 -1.36 -2.73
N THR A 374 7.31 -2.42 -2.02
CA THR A 374 5.91 -2.62 -1.60
C THR A 374 5.45 -1.49 -0.70
N SER A 375 6.27 -1.10 0.28
CA SER A 375 5.99 0.04 1.14
C SER A 375 5.93 1.36 0.36
N LEU A 376 6.84 1.55 -0.61
CA LEU A 376 6.89 2.75 -1.45
C LEU A 376 5.61 2.88 -2.29
N PHE A 377 5.18 1.81 -2.96
CA PHE A 377 4.00 1.83 -3.84
C PHE A 377 2.69 2.00 -3.08
N LEU A 378 2.63 1.49 -1.84
CA LEU A 378 1.50 1.68 -0.92
C LEU A 378 1.40 3.14 -0.45
N ASN A 379 2.52 3.75 -0.05
CA ASN A 379 2.52 5.11 0.52
C ASN A 379 2.59 6.23 -0.54
N HIS A 380 2.94 5.89 -1.78
CA HIS A 380 2.98 6.81 -2.91
C HIS A 380 2.20 6.20 -4.10
N PRO A 381 0.87 6.10 -4.02
CA PRO A 381 0.06 5.50 -5.08
C PRO A 381 0.11 6.32 -6.37
N LEU A 382 -0.22 5.68 -7.49
CA LEU A 382 -0.44 6.40 -8.74
C LEU A 382 -1.60 7.40 -8.59
N ILE A 383 -1.46 8.56 -9.22
CA ILE A 383 -2.46 9.63 -9.13
C ILE A 383 -3.19 9.75 -10.47
N PRO A 384 -4.40 9.18 -10.60
CA PRO A 384 -5.23 9.35 -11.79
C PRO A 384 -5.93 10.71 -11.77
N MET A 385 -5.87 11.40 -12.89
CA MET A 385 -6.54 12.67 -13.17
C MET A 385 -7.30 12.54 -14.49
N THR A 386 -8.26 13.42 -14.75
CA THR A 386 -9.04 13.41 -15.99
C THR A 386 -9.08 14.77 -16.65
N THR A 387 -9.18 14.77 -17.97
CA THR A 387 -9.56 15.94 -18.77
C THR A 387 -10.33 15.48 -20.00
N ASN A 388 -11.07 16.40 -20.62
CA ASN A 388 -11.84 16.16 -21.84
C ASN A 388 -11.20 16.90 -23.02
N ALA A 389 -11.38 16.37 -24.24
CA ALA A 389 -10.84 16.98 -25.45
C ALA A 389 -11.29 18.44 -25.67
N ASP A 390 -12.51 18.80 -25.23
CA ASP A 390 -13.07 20.14 -25.39
C ASP A 390 -12.52 21.18 -24.39
N SER A 391 -11.50 20.82 -23.59
CA SER A 391 -10.88 21.72 -22.60
C SER A 391 -10.03 22.84 -23.21
N GLY A 392 -9.95 22.96 -24.54
CA GLY A 392 -9.19 24.00 -25.24
C GLY A 392 -7.67 23.84 -25.15
N VAL A 393 -7.18 22.66 -24.74
CA VAL A 393 -5.74 22.37 -24.63
C VAL A 393 -5.19 22.02 -26.03
N PRO A 394 -4.20 22.78 -26.55
CA PRO A 394 -3.52 22.44 -27.80
C PRO A 394 -2.74 21.13 -27.59
N GLU A 395 -3.02 20.13 -28.44
CA GLU A 395 -2.39 18.80 -28.51
C GLU A 395 -1.78 18.23 -27.22
N LEU A 396 -2.51 17.33 -26.55
CA LEU A 396 -2.01 16.58 -25.40
C LEU A 396 -0.79 15.73 -25.77
N ILE A 397 0.32 15.95 -25.08
CA ILE A 397 1.49 15.07 -25.14
C ILE A 397 1.11 13.70 -24.57
N SER A 398 1.46 12.61 -25.25
CA SER A 398 1.10 11.26 -24.80
C SER A 398 1.78 10.82 -23.50
N SER A 399 2.99 11.32 -23.23
CA SER A 399 3.72 11.02 -21.99
C SER A 399 4.71 12.11 -21.59
N PHE A 400 5.04 12.14 -20.30
CA PHE A 400 6.10 12.95 -19.72
C PHE A 400 7.03 12.06 -18.90
N ALA A 401 8.32 12.05 -19.25
CA ALA A 401 9.35 11.27 -18.58
C ALA A 401 10.53 12.19 -18.20
N PRO A 402 10.60 12.68 -16.95
CA PRO A 402 11.62 13.64 -16.55
C PRO A 402 12.98 12.98 -16.27
N LEU A 403 12.99 11.76 -15.74
CA LEU A 403 14.22 11.01 -15.46
C LEU A 403 14.65 10.18 -16.68
N VAL A 404 15.95 9.95 -16.81
CA VAL A 404 16.52 9.13 -17.91
C VAL A 404 16.21 7.65 -17.72
N SER A 405 16.24 7.18 -16.48
CA SER A 405 15.92 5.81 -16.08
C SER A 405 15.44 5.79 -14.62
N SER A 406 14.94 4.64 -14.16
CA SER A 406 14.70 4.40 -12.73
C SER A 406 15.96 4.68 -11.93
N LEU A 407 15.80 5.22 -10.72
CA LEU A 407 16.91 5.28 -9.76
C LEU A 407 17.25 3.88 -9.23
N PRO A 408 18.45 3.68 -8.65
CA PRO A 408 18.80 2.41 -8.05
C PRO A 408 17.76 1.96 -7.01
N CYS A 409 17.55 0.64 -6.85
CA CYS A 409 16.46 0.13 -6.02
C CYS A 409 16.58 0.51 -4.53
N ASP A 410 17.78 0.81 -4.06
CA ASP A 410 18.07 1.25 -2.70
C ASP A 410 18.06 2.77 -2.55
N MET A 411 17.68 3.53 -3.58
CA MET A 411 17.69 5.00 -3.59
C MET A 411 16.28 5.55 -3.68
N HIS A 412 15.95 6.47 -2.78
CA HIS A 412 14.64 7.11 -2.72
C HIS A 412 14.74 8.63 -2.76
N ILE A 413 13.90 9.28 -3.58
CA ILE A 413 13.76 10.73 -3.59
C ILE A 413 12.76 11.10 -2.49
N VAL A 414 13.28 11.51 -1.34
CA VAL A 414 12.46 11.99 -0.22
C VAL A 414 11.78 13.30 -0.58
N ASN A 415 12.47 14.16 -1.34
CA ASN A 415 11.90 15.43 -1.80
C ASN A 415 12.62 15.93 -3.05
N LEU A 416 11.84 16.45 -4.00
CA LEU A 416 12.32 17.27 -5.10
C LEU A 416 11.39 18.48 -5.23
N ARG A 417 11.85 19.65 -4.77
CA ARG A 417 11.03 20.87 -4.75
C ARG A 417 11.80 22.08 -5.24
N THR A 418 11.14 22.96 -5.97
CA THR A 418 11.71 24.25 -6.37
C THR A 418 11.99 25.12 -5.14
N ILE A 419 13.07 25.90 -5.20
CA ILE A 419 13.40 26.92 -4.21
C ILE A 419 12.80 28.24 -4.71
N GLN A 420 12.19 29.00 -3.81
CA GLN A 420 11.61 30.30 -4.16
C GLN A 420 12.73 31.30 -4.52
N ALA A 421 12.51 32.09 -5.58
CA ALA A 421 13.41 33.18 -5.91
C ALA A 421 13.39 34.25 -4.81
N LYS A 422 14.55 34.90 -4.56
CA LYS A 422 14.65 35.93 -3.51
C LYS A 422 13.88 37.22 -3.82
N VAL A 423 13.55 37.46 -5.09
CA VAL A 423 13.05 38.76 -5.58
C VAL A 423 11.65 38.67 -6.18
N ASP A 424 11.25 37.50 -6.71
CA ASP A 424 9.95 37.29 -7.36
C ASP A 424 9.17 36.13 -6.70
N THR A 425 7.85 36.14 -6.84
CA THR A 425 6.98 34.99 -6.50
C THR A 425 7.11 33.81 -7.48
N LYS A 426 7.99 33.93 -8.48
CA LYS A 426 8.27 32.89 -9.47
C LYS A 426 9.22 31.82 -8.91
N PRO A 427 9.12 30.56 -9.38
CA PRO A 427 10.12 29.54 -9.07
C PRO A 427 11.52 29.99 -9.51
N SER A 428 12.55 29.72 -8.70
CA SER A 428 13.94 29.88 -9.15
C SER A 428 14.36 28.74 -10.08
N ASP A 429 15.56 28.88 -10.67
CA ASP A 429 16.24 27.81 -11.42
C ASP A 429 16.89 26.77 -10.49
N GLU A 430 16.73 26.91 -9.17
CA GLU A 430 17.23 25.99 -8.16
C GLU A 430 16.10 25.17 -7.55
N ALA A 431 16.41 23.91 -7.26
CA ALA A 431 15.58 23.00 -6.51
C ALA A 431 16.38 22.37 -5.36
N ALA A 432 15.66 21.88 -4.36
CA ALA A 432 16.18 20.99 -3.35
C ALA A 432 15.96 19.54 -3.78
N LEU A 433 17.00 18.73 -3.75
CA LEU A 433 16.97 17.28 -3.95
C LEU A 433 17.41 16.60 -2.66
N ILE A 434 16.49 15.90 -2.01
CA ILE A 434 16.76 15.10 -0.80
C ILE A 434 16.70 13.64 -1.19
N LEU A 435 17.80 12.92 -1.00
CA LEU A 435 17.91 11.50 -1.29
C LEU A 435 18.10 10.72 0.01
N HIS A 436 17.50 9.53 0.09
CA HIS A 436 17.76 8.53 1.11
C HIS A 436 18.27 7.26 0.44
N ARG A 437 19.43 6.76 0.88
CA ARG A 437 19.89 5.42 0.52
C ARG A 437 19.40 4.42 1.58
N LYS A 438 18.44 3.58 1.23
CA LYS A 438 17.87 2.56 2.11
C LYS A 438 18.86 1.40 2.32
N GLY A 439 18.98 0.95 3.56
CA GLY A 439 19.61 -0.34 3.87
C GLY A 439 18.65 -1.50 3.62
N PHE A 440 19.14 -2.61 3.08
CA PHE A 440 18.34 -3.81 2.80
C PHE A 440 19.07 -5.09 3.21
N ASP A 441 18.30 -6.13 3.52
CA ASP A 441 18.81 -7.45 3.93
C ASP A 441 19.09 -8.32 2.68
N CYS A 442 20.36 -8.69 2.48
CA CYS A 442 20.81 -9.49 1.34
C CYS A 442 20.44 -10.99 1.44
N LYS A 443 19.82 -11.44 2.54
CA LYS A 443 19.33 -12.82 2.69
C LYS A 443 18.08 -13.11 1.88
N PHE A 444 17.45 -12.08 1.31
CA PHE A 444 16.28 -12.23 0.45
C PHE A 444 16.70 -12.37 -1.01
N SER A 445 16.04 -13.26 -1.73
CA SER A 445 16.24 -13.38 -3.17
C SER A 445 15.75 -12.12 -3.88
N ASN A 446 16.55 -11.60 -4.80
CA ASN A 446 16.12 -10.53 -5.71
C ASN A 446 15.64 -11.07 -7.07
N ARG A 447 15.62 -12.41 -7.25
CA ARG A 447 15.15 -13.05 -8.49
C ARG A 447 13.64 -13.00 -8.57
N ASP A 448 13.12 -12.81 -9.78
CA ASP A 448 11.68 -12.85 -10.10
C ASP A 448 10.78 -11.89 -9.30
N THR A 449 11.39 -10.90 -8.64
CA THR A 449 10.70 -9.84 -7.88
C THR A 449 9.94 -8.85 -8.77
N GLY A 450 10.19 -8.86 -10.08
CA GLY A 450 9.64 -7.88 -11.02
C GLY A 450 10.17 -6.46 -10.85
N LEU A 451 11.26 -6.28 -10.10
CA LEU A 451 11.95 -5.00 -9.97
C LEU A 451 12.69 -4.66 -11.28
N LEU A 452 12.50 -3.43 -11.76
CA LEU A 452 13.08 -2.91 -13.00
C LEU A 452 14.26 -1.96 -12.75
N CYS A 453 14.94 -2.16 -11.62
CA CYS A 453 16.08 -1.38 -11.18
C CYS A 453 17.21 -2.30 -10.74
N SER A 454 18.43 -1.76 -10.67
CA SER A 454 19.59 -2.41 -10.09
C SER A 454 20.07 -1.63 -8.85
N THR A 455 21.00 -2.19 -8.09
CA THR A 455 21.72 -1.42 -7.06
C THR A 455 23.05 -0.93 -7.63
N THR A 456 23.49 0.25 -7.20
CA THR A 456 24.74 0.88 -7.68
C THR A 456 25.74 1.11 -6.55
N GLN A 457 25.55 0.41 -5.42
CA GLN A 457 26.31 0.61 -4.19
C GLN A 457 26.28 2.08 -3.71
N GLY A 458 25.15 2.78 -3.92
CA GLY A 458 24.97 4.17 -3.50
C GLY A 458 25.55 5.22 -4.44
N LYS A 459 25.93 4.84 -5.67
CA LYS A 459 26.49 5.77 -6.67
C LYS A 459 25.44 6.22 -7.68
N ILE A 460 25.35 7.53 -7.93
CA ILE A 460 24.46 8.11 -8.96
C ILE A 460 25.21 9.16 -9.76
N GLN A 461 25.21 9.00 -11.09
CA GLN A 461 25.81 9.94 -12.03
C GLN A 461 24.86 11.12 -12.29
N VAL A 462 25.25 12.32 -11.87
CA VAL A 462 24.36 13.50 -11.85
C VAL A 462 23.92 13.93 -13.25
N HIS A 463 24.83 13.86 -14.22
CA HIS A 463 24.55 14.21 -15.62
C HIS A 463 23.58 13.26 -16.32
N LYS A 464 23.26 12.11 -15.71
CA LYS A 464 22.32 11.10 -16.22
C LYS A 464 20.98 11.09 -15.47
N LEU A 465 20.73 12.07 -14.59
CA LEU A 465 19.50 12.09 -13.81
C LEU A 465 18.28 12.44 -14.67
N PHE A 466 18.36 13.54 -15.43
CA PHE A 466 17.21 14.10 -16.13
C PHE A 466 17.36 14.07 -17.65
N THR A 467 16.26 13.78 -18.35
CA THR A 467 16.25 13.69 -19.82
C THR A 467 16.18 15.07 -20.48
N LYS A 468 15.29 15.93 -19.97
CA LYS A 468 15.01 17.27 -20.56
C LYS A 468 15.78 18.41 -19.90
N PHE A 469 16.40 18.15 -18.75
CA PHE A 469 17.11 19.16 -17.96
C PHE A 469 18.60 18.84 -17.89
N ARG A 470 19.43 19.85 -18.11
CA ARG A 470 20.86 19.81 -17.79
C ARG A 470 21.04 20.24 -16.34
N VAL A 471 21.75 19.43 -15.56
CA VAL A 471 22.21 19.81 -14.23
C VAL A 471 23.45 20.69 -14.36
N GLU A 472 23.34 21.97 -13.98
CA GLU A 472 24.49 22.89 -14.02
C GLU A 472 25.36 22.78 -12.77
N SER A 473 24.71 22.64 -11.62
CA SER A 473 25.38 22.44 -10.35
C SER A 473 24.56 21.59 -9.41
N LEU A 474 25.26 20.78 -8.62
CA LEU A 474 24.73 20.04 -7.49
C LEU A 474 25.65 20.28 -6.29
N THR A 475 25.17 21.00 -5.28
CA THR A 475 25.96 21.36 -4.09
C THR A 475 25.33 20.77 -2.83
N PRO A 476 26.08 20.04 -1.98
CA PRO A 476 25.59 19.54 -0.70
C PRO A 476 25.17 20.66 0.25
N THR A 477 24.16 20.40 1.07
CA THR A 477 23.63 21.31 2.09
C THR A 477 23.10 20.54 3.30
N SER A 478 22.80 21.23 4.41
CA SER A 478 22.07 20.64 5.53
C SER A 478 20.68 20.14 5.10
N LEU A 479 20.08 19.23 5.88
CA LEU A 479 18.72 18.72 5.60
C LEU A 479 17.66 19.82 5.45
N SER A 480 17.83 20.93 6.18
CA SER A 480 16.97 22.10 6.13
C SER A 480 17.28 23.08 5.00
N LEU A 481 18.36 22.87 4.23
CA LEU A 481 18.93 23.78 3.22
C LEU A 481 19.45 25.11 3.78
N MET A 482 19.50 25.27 5.10
CA MET A 482 19.88 26.52 5.77
C MET A 482 21.40 26.73 5.86
N HIS A 483 22.17 25.64 5.76
CA HIS A 483 23.63 25.70 5.86
C HIS A 483 24.27 24.93 4.72
N SER A 484 25.27 25.55 4.09
CA SER A 484 26.18 24.85 3.19
C SER A 484 27.43 24.46 3.98
N PRO A 485 27.92 23.21 3.88
CA PRO A 485 29.23 22.85 4.38
C PRO A 485 30.32 23.80 3.85
N PRO A 486 31.34 24.16 4.64
CA PRO A 486 32.40 25.08 4.20
C PRO A 486 33.15 24.60 2.95
N ASP A 487 33.19 23.28 2.75
CA ASP A 487 33.83 22.56 1.65
C ASP A 487 32.83 22.14 0.55
N ALA A 488 31.58 22.62 0.61
CA ALA A 488 30.56 22.31 -0.39
C ALA A 488 31.01 22.77 -1.78
N ARG A 489 31.20 21.80 -2.67
CA ARG A 489 31.57 22.01 -4.07
C ARG A 489 30.51 21.40 -4.98
N ASN A 490 30.54 21.81 -6.23
CA ASN A 490 29.77 21.15 -7.27
C ASN A 490 30.26 19.71 -7.44
N ILE A 491 29.36 18.73 -7.37
CA ILE A 491 29.70 17.30 -7.53
C ILE A 491 29.08 16.73 -8.79
N SER A 492 29.81 15.85 -9.48
CA SER A 492 29.37 15.17 -10.71
C SER A 492 28.81 13.76 -10.48
N GLU A 493 29.13 13.16 -9.34
CA GLU A 493 28.64 11.86 -8.89
C GLU A 493 28.24 11.97 -7.41
N ILE A 494 27.07 11.42 -7.07
CA ILE A 494 26.61 11.26 -5.69
C ILE A 494 27.11 9.91 -5.20
N ASN A 495 27.68 9.87 -3.99
CA ASN A 495 28.04 8.66 -3.28
C ASN A 495 27.44 8.72 -1.87
N MET A 496 26.70 7.68 -1.48
CA MET A 496 25.98 7.62 -0.21
C MET A 496 26.20 6.28 0.46
N ASN A 497 26.47 6.28 1.76
CA ASN A 497 26.46 5.05 2.55
C ASN A 497 25.03 4.58 2.82
N SER A 498 24.90 3.29 3.17
CA SER A 498 23.62 2.73 3.57
C SER A 498 23.04 3.51 4.76
N MET A 499 21.74 3.81 4.69
CA MET A 499 20.99 4.62 5.66
C MET A 499 21.31 6.12 5.67
N GLU A 500 22.10 6.66 4.74
CA GLU A 500 22.31 8.11 4.71
C GLU A 500 21.15 8.87 4.06
N ILE A 501 20.84 10.06 4.59
CA ILE A 501 19.99 11.06 3.95
C ILE A 501 20.85 12.28 3.62
N ASN A 502 21.02 12.55 2.32
CA ASN A 502 21.81 13.69 1.84
C ASN A 502 20.90 14.68 1.11
N THR A 503 21.14 15.97 1.35
CA THR A 503 20.38 17.08 0.73
C THR A 503 21.29 17.91 -0.16
N PHE A 504 20.81 18.17 -1.36
CA PHE A 504 21.54 18.92 -2.37
C PHE A 504 20.69 20.07 -2.88
N ARG A 505 21.34 21.21 -3.14
CA ARG A 505 20.81 22.28 -3.97
C ARG A 505 21.22 21.99 -5.41
N ILE A 506 20.24 21.80 -6.28
CA ILE A 506 20.43 21.47 -7.69
C ILE A 506 19.98 22.65 -8.56
N ARG A 507 20.81 23.08 -9.52
CA ARG A 507 20.43 24.06 -10.53
C ARG A 507 20.14 23.36 -11.85
N LEU A 508 18.92 23.53 -12.35
CA LEU A 508 18.41 22.86 -13.55
C LEU A 508 18.19 23.89 -14.65
N ARG A 509 18.73 23.62 -15.84
CA ARG A 509 18.37 24.38 -17.06
C ARG A 509 17.71 23.47 -18.08
N LEU A 510 16.69 24.01 -18.75
CA LEU A 510 16.07 23.31 -19.87
C LEU A 510 17.13 23.07 -20.95
N ASN A 511 17.20 21.86 -21.49
CA ASN A 511 18.11 21.57 -22.57
C ASN A 511 17.60 22.28 -23.85
N PRO A 512 18.43 23.12 -24.52
CA PRO A 512 18.02 23.91 -25.69
C PRO A 512 17.34 23.11 -26.80
N ALA A 513 17.71 21.83 -26.94
CA ALA A 513 17.11 20.90 -27.90
C ALA A 513 15.61 20.65 -27.69
N PHE A 514 15.06 20.96 -26.51
CA PHE A 514 13.65 20.77 -26.16
C PHE A 514 12.85 22.07 -26.05
N THR A 515 13.46 23.22 -26.34
CA THR A 515 12.81 24.55 -26.30
C THR A 515 12.07 24.92 -27.59
N LEU A 516 12.17 24.09 -28.64
CA LEU A 516 11.70 24.38 -30.00
C LEU A 516 10.62 23.39 -30.51
N ARG A 517 9.81 22.82 -29.61
CA ARG A 517 8.61 22.07 -30.00
C ARG A 517 7.39 22.57 -29.26
#